data_AF-A0A377VFB3-F1
#
_entry.id   AF-A0A377VFB3-F1
#
_cell.length_a   1.000
_cell.length_b   1.000
_cell.length_c   1.000
_cell.angle_alpha   90.00
_cell.angle_beta   90.00
_cell.angle_gamma   90.00
#
_symmetry.space_group_name_H-M   'P 1'
#
loop_
_entity.id
_entity.type
_entity.pdbx_description
1 polymer ?
#
loop_
_entity_poly.entity_id
_entity_poly.type
_entity_poly.pdbx_seq_one_letter_code
_entity_poly.pdbx_strand_id
1 'polypeptide(L)' 'MKNVGFIGWRGMVGSVLMQRMVEERDFDAIRPVFFSTSQLDSQRRHSAVAPVARCRMRSIWTR' A
#
# COMPACT_ATOMS: atom_id res chain seq x y z
N MET A 1 -10.09 18.50 17.22
CA MET A 1 -9.61 17.81 16.00
C MET A 1 -10.80 17.21 15.26
N LYS A 2 -10.97 17.50 13.97
CA LYS A 2 -12.09 16.98 13.15
C LYS A 2 -11.63 15.77 12.35
N ASN A 3 -12.49 14.76 12.21
CA ASN A 3 -12.24 13.62 11.34
C ASN A 3 -12.61 14.01 9.90
N VAL A 4 -11.65 13.93 8.97
CA VAL A 4 -11.84 14.36 7.59
C VAL A 4 -11.54 13.19 6.66
N GLY A 5 -12.49 12.88 5.77
CA GLY A 5 -12.36 11.82 4.78
C GLY A 5 -11.88 12.35 3.42
N PHE A 6 -10.82 11.77 2.88
CA PHE A 6 -10.31 12.07 1.55
C PHE A 6 -10.65 10.95 0.57
N ILE A 7 -11.46 11.28 -0.44
CA ILE A 7 -11.84 10.40 -1.55
C ILE A 7 -11.26 10.98 -2.83
N GLY A 8 -10.72 10.15 -3.73
CA GLY A 8 -10.20 10.63 -5.02
C GLY A 8 -8.91 11.45 -4.94
N TRP A 9 -8.20 11.42 -3.81
CA TRP A 9 -6.95 12.15 -3.56
C TRP A 9 -5.78 11.75 -4.49
N ARG A 10 -5.91 10.65 -5.23
CA ARG A 10 -4.94 10.17 -6.22
C ARG A 10 -5.13 10.76 -7.62
N GLY A 11 -6.23 11.50 -7.87
CA GLY A 11 -6.48 12.16 -9.15
C GLY A 11 -5.70 13.47 -9.31
N MET A 12 -5.78 14.09 -10.50
CA MET A 12 -5.07 15.34 -10.83
C MET A 12 -5.31 16.48 -9.84
N VAL A 13 -6.57 16.67 -9.41
CA VAL A 13 -6.92 17.69 -8.40
C VAL A 13 -6.53 17.24 -6.99
N GLY A 14 -6.69 15.94 -6.72
CA GLY A 14 -6.37 15.36 -5.42
C GLY A 14 -4.89 15.47 -5.06
N SER A 15 -3.99 15.25 -6.02
CA SER A 15 -2.55 15.37 -5.79
C SER A 15 -2.12 16.80 -5.50
N VAL A 16 -2.72 17.79 -6.17
CA VAL A 16 -2.45 19.22 -5.91
C VAL A 16 -2.96 19.62 -4.53
N LEU A 17 -4.18 19.20 -4.16
CA LEU A 17 -4.71 19.43 -2.82
C LEU A 17 -3.79 18.85 -1.75
N MET A 18 -3.34 17.59 -1.91
CA MET A 18 -2.44 16.96 -0.95
C MET A 18 -1.11 17.70 -0.84
N GLN A 19 -0.54 18.14 -1.96
CA GLN A 19 0.70 18.92 -1.96
C GLN A 19 0.56 20.21 -1.15
N ARG A 20 -0.52 20.98 -1.35
CA ARG A 20 -0.78 22.23 -0.61
C ARG A 20 -1.03 21.96 0.88
N MET A 21 -1.78 20.94 1.22
CA MET A 21 -2.04 20.58 2.62
C MET A 21 -0.77 20.15 3.37
N VAL A 22 0.23 19.59 2.67
CA VAL A 22 1.56 19.31 3.26
C VAL A 22 2.35 20.60 3.43
N GLU A 23 2.38 21.46 2.41
CA GLU A 23 3.07 22.76 2.45
C GLU A 23 2.56 23.64 3.59
N GLU A 24 1.24 23.72 3.78
CA GLU A 24 0.56 24.54 4.79
C GLU A 24 0.42 23.85 6.17
N ARG A 25 0.87 22.59 6.31
CA ARG A 25 0.78 21.79 7.55
C ARG A 25 -0.64 21.60 8.09
N ASP A 26 -1.64 21.60 7.21
CA ASP A 26 -3.05 21.41 7.59
C ASP A 26 -3.32 20.05 8.28
N PHE A 27 -2.47 19.05 8.03
CA PHE A 27 -2.56 17.73 8.65
C PHE A 27 -2.37 17.73 10.17
N ASP A 28 -1.73 18.76 10.74
CA ASP A 28 -1.55 18.86 12.19
C ASP A 28 -2.88 19.20 12.92
N ALA A 29 -3.85 19.80 12.21
CA ALA A 29 -5.13 20.23 12.76
C ALA A 29 -6.28 19.22 12.57
N ILE A 30 -6.10 18.21 11.71
CA ILE A 30 -7.15 17.27 11.29
C ILE A 30 -6.74 15.81 11.52
N ARG A 31 -7.73 14.91 11.62
CA ARG A 31 -7.51 13.46 11.58
C ARG A 31 -7.88 12.95 10.18
N PRO A 32 -6.92 12.81 9.26
CA PRO A 32 -7.20 12.41 7.88
C PRO A 32 -7.50 10.91 7.78
N VAL A 33 -8.57 10.56 7.07
CA VAL A 33 -8.94 9.18 6.70
C VAL A 33 -8.99 9.09 5.18
N PHE A 34 -8.18 8.21 4.60
CA PHE A 34 -8.08 8.07 3.15
C PHE A 34 -8.93 6.90 2.66
N PHE A 35 -9.80 7.18 1.70
CA PHE A 35 -10.63 6.19 1.03
C PHE A 35 -10.13 5.99 -0.40
N SER A 36 -10.05 4.73 -0.82
CA SER A 36 -9.68 4.33 -2.19
C SER A 36 -10.65 3.25 -2.65
N THR A 37 -11.12 3.35 -3.90
CA THR A 37 -12.06 2.37 -4.48
C THR A 37 -11.35 1.21 -5.19
N SER A 38 -10.05 1.37 -5.53
CA SER A 38 -9.29 0.41 -6.35
C SER A 38 -8.08 -0.20 -5.64
N GLN A 39 -7.71 0.30 -4.46
CA GLN A 39 -6.58 -0.20 -3.67
C GLN A 39 -6.90 -0.04 -2.18
N LEU A 40 -7.71 -0.95 -1.67
CA LEU A 40 -7.84 -1.22 -0.23
C LEU A 40 -6.99 -2.46 0.05
N ASP A 41 -5.75 -2.23 0.50
CA ASP A 41 -4.94 -3.22 1.23
C ASP A 41 -4.78 -4.62 0.57
N SER A 42 -4.18 -4.70 -0.62
CA SER A 42 -3.68 -5.98 -1.17
C SER A 42 -2.37 -6.45 -0.50
N GLN A 43 -1.88 -5.76 0.55
CA GLN A 43 -0.53 -5.98 1.06
C GLN A 43 -0.44 -5.99 2.60
N ARG A 44 -1.27 -6.83 3.23
CA ARG A 44 -0.95 -7.43 4.53
C ARG A 44 -1.21 -8.94 4.54
N ARG A 45 -0.36 -9.67 3.81
CA ARG A 45 0.04 -11.07 4.14
C ARG A 45 1.54 -11.23 3.86
N HIS A 46 2.36 -10.65 4.71
CA HIS A 46 3.78 -11.01 4.80
C HIS A 46 4.04 -11.68 6.15
N SER A 47 3.75 -12.99 6.26
CA SER A 47 4.52 -13.94 7.10
C SER A 47 4.16 -15.39 6.73
N ALA A 48 4.64 -15.87 5.59
CA ALA A 48 4.83 -17.29 5.36
C ALA A 48 5.96 -17.47 4.36
N VAL A 49 7.20 -17.32 4.83
CA VAL A 49 8.36 -17.79 4.08
C VAL A 49 8.35 -19.31 4.20
N ALA A 50 7.70 -20.00 3.28
CA ALA A 50 7.91 -21.43 3.09
C ALA A 50 9.22 -21.61 2.29
N PRO A 51 10.15 -22.46 2.74
CA PRO A 51 11.40 -22.66 2.04
C PRO A 51 11.13 -23.30 0.67
N VAL A 52 11.76 -22.74 -0.37
CA VAL A 52 11.83 -23.33 -1.70
C VAL A 52 12.36 -24.75 -1.57
N ALA A 53 11.46 -25.73 -1.68
CA ALA A 53 11.82 -27.11 -1.91
C ALA A 53 12.53 -27.17 -3.28
N ARG A 54 13.86 -27.11 -3.19
CA ARG A 54 14.79 -27.40 -4.27
C ARG A 54 14.56 -28.85 -4.70
N CYS A 55 13.62 -29.08 -5.61
CA CYS A 55 13.49 -30.35 -6.31
C CYS A 55 14.68 -30.46 -7.27
N ARG A 56 15.82 -30.86 -6.72
CA ARG A 56 17.05 -31.12 -7.47
C ARG A 56 16.82 -32.42 -8.22
N MET A 57 16.48 -32.31 -9.51
CA MET A 57 16.77 -33.35 -10.50
C MET A 57 18.21 -33.81 -10.29
N ARG A 58 18.37 -34.99 -9.69
CA ARG A 58 19.65 -35.69 -9.58
C ARG A 58 19.43 -37.13 -10.01
N SER A 59 19.76 -37.35 -11.28
CA SER A 59 20.52 -38.53 -11.71
C SER A 59 19.77 -39.87 -11.74
N ILE A 60 18.96 -40.07 -12.79
CA ILE A 60 18.71 -41.40 -13.38
C ILE A 60 19.87 -41.70 -14.35
N TRP A 61 21.10 -41.77 -13.82
CA TRP A 61 22.28 -42.18 -14.60
C TRP A 61 23.14 -43.14 -13.77
N THR A 62 22.50 -44.22 -13.33
CA THR A 62 23.15 -45.45 -12.89
C THR A 62 22.17 -46.61 -13.06
N ARG A 63 21.95 -47.05 -14.31
CA ARG A 63 21.96 -48.45 -14.73
C ARG A 63 21.73 -48.53 -16.23
#